data_AF-A0A519D6W4-F1
#
_entry.id   AF-A0A519D6W4-F1
#
_cell.length_a   1.000
_cell.length_b   1.000
_cell.length_c   1.000
_cell.angle_alpha   90.00
_cell.angle_beta   90.00
_cell.angle_gamma   90.00
#
_symmetry.space_group_name_H-M   'P 1'
#
loop_
_entity.id
_entity.type
_entity.pdbx_description
1 polymer ?
#
loop_
_entity_poly.entity_id
_entity_poly.type
_entity_poly.pdbx_seq_one_letter_code
_entity_poly.pdbx_strand_id
1 'polypeptide(L)'
;MNLLGIDFEDWYHPELVEPFVMEKEKKHTMFKGLDKILELLRKNDSHATFFTVGELLESNPEILDKIISEGHEIGFHTMKHTRLDSSNNELKFEKELKEFEKLTSGKSIGFRAPTFSLNEKSSWAINGLVSNGYKYDSSIMPAKTSMYGMPTAQKSPYKITSTNL
;
A
#
# COMPACT_ATOMS: atom_id res chain seq x y z
N MET A 1 3.46 4.97 16.42
CA MET A 1 2.63 4.94 15.19
C MET A 1 3.06 6.12 14.36
N ASN A 2 3.55 5.88 13.15
CA ASN A 2 3.95 6.96 12.24
C ASN A 2 2.68 7.64 11.71
N LEU A 3 2.63 8.97 11.76
CA LEU A 3 1.49 9.74 11.25
C LEU A 3 1.64 10.03 9.74
N LEU A 4 2.88 10.09 9.26
CA LEU A 4 3.18 10.29 7.85
C LEU A 4 3.17 8.94 7.12
N GLY A 5 2.26 8.78 6.17
CA GLY A 5 2.23 7.66 5.24
C GLY A 5 2.62 8.12 3.83
N ILE A 6 3.46 7.35 3.16
CA ILE A 6 3.91 7.59 1.79
C ILE A 6 3.47 6.40 0.95
N ASP A 7 2.68 6.64 -0.08
CA ASP A 7 2.39 5.63 -1.09
C ASP A 7 3.59 5.60 -2.03
N PHE A 8 4.37 4.52 -1.92
CA PHE A 8 5.61 4.34 -2.64
C PHE A 8 5.33 3.53 -3.91
N GLU A 9 5.03 4.29 -4.96
CA GLU A 9 4.55 3.86 -6.27
C GLU A 9 5.24 4.66 -7.38
N ASP A 10 5.31 4.11 -8.59
CA ASP A 10 5.81 4.81 -9.77
C ASP A 10 4.71 5.64 -10.44
N TRP A 11 5.11 6.64 -11.21
CA TRP A 11 4.22 7.64 -11.83
C TRP A 11 3.11 7.06 -12.72
N TYR A 12 3.29 5.83 -13.22
CA TYR A 12 2.34 5.15 -14.09
C TYR A 12 1.37 4.22 -13.33
N HIS A 13 1.58 3.96 -12.04
CA HIS A 13 0.70 3.11 -11.22
C HIS A 13 -0.71 3.65 -11.03
N PRO A 14 -0.93 4.97 -10.83
CA PRO A 14 -2.28 5.51 -10.63
C PRO A 14 -3.23 5.16 -11.77
N GLU A 15 -4.46 4.76 -11.46
CA GLU A 15 -5.45 4.20 -12.41
C GLU A 15 -5.92 5.21 -13.46
N LEU A 16 -5.75 6.50 -13.19
CA LEU A 16 -6.04 7.57 -14.16
C LEU A 16 -4.93 7.71 -15.21
N VAL A 17 -3.76 7.11 -14.98
CA VAL A 17 -2.57 7.18 -15.84
C VAL A 17 -2.29 5.84 -16.49
N GLU A 18 -2.32 4.75 -15.71
CA GLU A 18 -1.91 3.39 -16.11
C GLU A 18 -2.46 2.94 -17.48
N PRO A 19 -3.76 3.11 -17.80
CA PRO A 19 -4.33 2.63 -19.07
C PRO A 19 -3.80 3.36 -20.31
N PHE A 20 -3.15 4.51 -20.12
CA PHE A 20 -2.63 5.36 -21.20
C PHE A 20 -1.11 5.22 -21.40
N VAL A 21 -0.44 4.39 -20.59
CA VAL A 21 1.01 4.19 -20.65
C VAL A 21 1.32 2.88 -21.35
N MET A 22 2.15 2.91 -22.39
CA MET A 22 2.57 1.68 -23.06
C MET A 22 3.49 0.87 -22.15
N GLU A 23 3.39 -0.47 -22.20
CA GLU A 23 4.20 -1.35 -21.35
C GLU A 23 5.71 -1.06 -21.45
N LYS A 24 6.22 -0.75 -22.65
CA LYS A 24 7.64 -0.40 -22.87
C LYS A 24 8.09 0.90 -22.16
N GLU A 25 7.15 1.73 -21.73
CA GLU A 25 7.38 3.00 -21.05
C GLU A 25 7.30 2.86 -19.53
N LYS A 26 6.69 1.78 -19.02
CA LYS A 26 6.61 1.45 -17.60
C LYS A 26 7.98 1.02 -17.07
N LYS A 27 8.78 2.02 -16.71
CA LYS A 27 10.11 1.83 -16.12
C LYS A 27 10.05 2.26 -14.67
N HIS A 28 10.49 1.37 -13.78
CA HIS A 28 10.65 1.72 -12.37
C HIS A 28 11.71 2.81 -12.25
N THR A 29 11.31 3.98 -11.76
CA THR A 29 12.22 5.13 -11.62
C THR A 29 12.05 5.86 -10.30
N MET A 30 10.95 5.62 -9.60
CA MET A 30 10.64 6.27 -8.33
C MET A 30 11.73 6.04 -7.27
N PHE A 31 12.39 4.88 -7.27
CA PHE A 31 13.48 4.57 -6.34
C PHE A 31 14.63 5.58 -6.36
N LYS A 32 14.83 6.31 -7.46
CA LYS A 32 15.83 7.39 -7.56
C LYS A 32 15.54 8.58 -6.65
N GLY A 33 14.28 8.76 -6.25
CA GLY A 33 13.85 9.79 -5.31
C GLY A 33 14.00 9.38 -3.85
N LEU A 34 14.18 8.08 -3.56
CA LEU A 34 14.14 7.54 -2.20
C LEU A 34 15.18 8.21 -1.29
N ASP A 35 16.43 8.32 -1.73
CA ASP A 35 17.50 8.89 -0.90
C ASP A 35 17.21 10.34 -0.49
N LYS A 36 16.56 11.12 -1.35
CA LYS A 36 16.14 12.50 -1.03
C LYS A 36 15.00 12.52 -0.03
N ILE A 37 14.04 11.59 -0.13
CA ILE A 37 12.93 11.47 0.82
C ILE A 37 13.48 11.12 2.20
N LEU A 38 14.36 10.11 2.27
CA LEU A 38 15.00 9.68 3.51
C LEU A 38 15.85 10.80 4.13
N GLU A 39 16.60 11.54 3.31
CA GLU A 39 17.35 12.72 3.77
C GLU A 39 16.44 13.78 4.39
N LEU A 40 15.29 14.07 3.77
CA LEU A 40 14.32 15.04 4.31
C LEU A 40 13.71 14.54 5.62
N LEU A 41 13.32 13.27 5.70
CA LEU A 41 12.77 12.66 6.92
C LEU A 41 13.78 12.75 8.08
N ARG A 42 15.03 12.36 7.82
CA ARG A 42 16.13 12.42 8.79
C ARG A 42 16.45 13.85 9.24
N LYS A 43 16.47 14.82 8.32
CA LYS A 43 16.66 16.24 8.66
C LYS A 43 15.58 16.80 9.58
N ASN A 44 14.39 16.21 9.56
CA ASN A 44 13.25 16.62 10.37
C ASN A 44 12.96 15.66 11.54
N ASP A 45 13.89 14.77 11.88
CA ASP A 45 13.75 13.77 12.95
C ASP A 45 12.39 13.03 12.88
N SER A 46 12.00 12.66 11.67
CA SER A 46 10.66 12.15 11.37
C SER A 46 10.72 10.74 10.81
N HIS A 47 9.78 9.88 11.23
CA HIS A 47 9.59 8.56 10.66
C HIS A 47 8.29 8.46 9.87
N ALA A 48 8.32 7.72 8.77
CA ALA A 48 7.17 7.47 7.90
C ALA A 48 6.88 5.97 7.76
N THR A 49 5.67 5.66 7.33
CA THR A 49 5.31 4.34 6.79
C THR A 49 5.28 4.42 5.27
N PHE A 50 6.03 3.55 4.60
CA PHE A 50 6.08 3.44 3.15
C PHE A 50 5.17 2.29 2.68
N PHE A 51 3.97 2.61 2.20
CA PHE A 51 3.07 1.65 1.56
C PHE A 51 3.61 1.35 0.16
N THR A 52 4.29 0.22 0.01
CA THR A 52 5.11 -0.05 -1.16
C THR A 52 4.44 -1.02 -2.13
N VAL A 53 4.45 -0.67 -3.42
CA VAL A 53 4.03 -1.57 -4.49
C VAL A 53 5.08 -2.68 -4.65
N GLY A 54 4.66 -3.94 -4.60
CA GLY A 54 5.56 -5.08 -4.52
C GLY A 54 6.57 -5.22 -5.66
N GLU A 55 6.18 -4.95 -6.91
CA GLU A 55 7.09 -5.05 -8.06
C GLU A 55 8.28 -4.07 -8.00
N LEU A 56 8.17 -2.99 -7.22
CA LEU A 56 9.29 -2.10 -6.95
C LEU A 56 10.35 -2.78 -6.08
N LEU A 57 9.94 -3.58 -5.09
CA LEU A 57 10.85 -4.38 -4.28
C LEU A 57 11.45 -5.54 -5.07
N GLU A 58 10.69 -6.17 -5.95
CA GLU A 58 11.20 -7.25 -6.82
C GLU A 58 12.33 -6.76 -7.73
N SER A 59 12.13 -5.57 -8.31
CA SER A 59 13.10 -4.98 -9.24
C SER A 59 14.27 -4.29 -8.55
N ASN A 60 14.07 -3.74 -7.35
CA ASN A 60 15.09 -3.03 -6.58
C ASN A 60 15.02 -3.42 -5.09
N PRO A 61 15.55 -4.59 -4.70
CA PRO A 61 15.49 -5.08 -3.32
C PRO A 61 16.11 -4.14 -2.28
N GLU A 62 17.08 -3.31 -2.70
CA GLU A 62 17.74 -2.30 -1.84
C GLU A 62 16.79 -1.26 -1.24
N ILE A 63 15.61 -1.04 -1.84
CA ILE A 63 14.58 -0.15 -1.31
C ILE A 63 14.19 -0.56 0.11
N LEU A 64 13.98 -1.87 0.32
CA LEU A 64 13.56 -2.42 1.60
C LEU A 64 14.60 -2.13 2.69
N ASP A 65 15.87 -2.39 2.38
CA ASP A 65 16.98 -2.22 3.32
C ASP A 65 17.19 -0.73 3.67
N LYS A 66 17.09 0.17 2.69
CA LYS A 66 17.18 1.61 2.92
C LYS A 66 16.06 2.11 3.84
N ILE A 67 14.81 1.72 3.58
CA ILE A 67 13.66 2.13 4.40
C ILE A 67 13.81 1.63 5.84
N ILE A 68 14.12 0.35 6.04
CA ILE A 68 14.17 -0.24 7.39
C ILE A 68 15.39 0.22 8.18
N SER A 69 16.57 0.35 7.54
CA SER A 69 17.80 0.74 8.24
C SER A 69 17.73 2.17 8.82
N GLU A 70 16.88 3.03 8.26
CA GLU A 70 16.59 4.37 8.79
C GLU A 70 15.41 4.41 9.79
N GLY A 71 14.89 3.24 10.18
CA GLY A 71 13.84 3.13 11.19
C GLY A 71 12.42 3.44 10.67
N HIS A 72 12.21 3.43 9.36
CA HIS A 72 10.88 3.58 8.78
C HIS A 72 10.14 2.25 8.71
N GLU A 73 8.81 2.32 8.62
CA GLU A 73 7.95 1.15 8.52
C GLU A 73 7.66 0.82 7.04
N ILE A 74 7.61 -0.46 6.71
CA ILE A 74 7.14 -0.95 5.41
C ILE A 74 5.68 -1.38 5.54
N GLY A 75 4.83 -0.89 4.64
CA GLY A 75 3.46 -1.33 4.47
C GLY A 75 3.23 -1.89 3.09
N PHE A 76 2.19 -2.70 2.92
CA PHE A 76 1.84 -3.31 1.65
C PHE A 76 0.85 -2.45 0.86
N HIS A 77 1.12 -2.29 -0.44
CA HIS A 77 0.29 -1.53 -1.38
C HIS A 77 -0.09 -2.33 -2.64
N THR A 78 -0.34 -3.64 -2.47
CA THR A 78 -0.52 -4.64 -3.55
C THR A 78 0.74 -4.86 -4.40
N MET A 79 0.80 -5.96 -5.17
CA MET A 79 2.01 -6.25 -5.96
C MET A 79 2.16 -5.32 -7.17
N LYS A 80 1.05 -4.86 -7.76
CA LYS A 80 1.02 -4.11 -9.03
C LYS A 80 0.07 -2.91 -9.00
N HIS A 81 -0.09 -2.28 -7.83
CA HIS A 81 -1.06 -1.21 -7.61
C HIS A 81 -2.48 -1.59 -8.11
N THR A 82 -2.90 -2.84 -7.87
CA THR A 82 -4.20 -3.34 -8.34
C THR A 82 -5.28 -3.02 -7.30
N ARG A 83 -6.36 -2.34 -7.71
CA ARG A 83 -7.54 -2.13 -6.85
C ARG A 83 -8.12 -3.44 -6.33
N LEU A 84 -8.53 -3.46 -5.07
CA LEU A 84 -9.20 -4.62 -4.45
C LEU A 84 -10.59 -4.89 -5.03
N ASP A 85 -11.35 -3.85 -5.38
CA ASP A 85 -12.74 -3.96 -5.84
C ASP A 85 -12.90 -4.28 -7.34
N SER A 86 -11.79 -4.56 -8.03
CA SER A 86 -11.80 -5.13 -9.38
C SER A 86 -12.24 -6.60 -9.35
N SER A 87 -12.86 -7.05 -10.44
CA SER A 87 -13.43 -8.40 -10.53
C SER A 87 -12.39 -9.51 -10.32
N ASN A 88 -12.77 -10.54 -9.56
CA ASN A 88 -11.99 -11.77 -9.32
C ASN A 88 -10.63 -11.58 -8.60
N ASN A 89 -10.47 -10.52 -7.80
CA ASN A 89 -9.20 -10.24 -7.11
C ASN A 89 -8.99 -10.96 -5.76
N GLU A 90 -9.99 -11.62 -5.18
CA GLU A 90 -9.86 -12.25 -3.86
C GLU A 90 -8.74 -13.28 -3.79
N LEU A 91 -8.79 -14.31 -4.65
CA LEU A 91 -7.75 -15.34 -4.73
C LEU A 91 -6.39 -14.80 -5.18
N LYS A 92 -6.38 -13.70 -5.93
CA LYS A 92 -5.15 -13.03 -6.36
C LYS A 92 -4.49 -12.35 -5.16
N PHE A 93 -5.25 -11.57 -4.40
CA PHE A 93 -4.77 -10.84 -3.24
C PHE A 93 -4.20 -11.77 -2.16
N GLU A 94 -4.83 -12.92 -1.91
CA GLU A 94 -4.28 -13.91 -0.97
C GLU A 94 -2.89 -14.42 -1.37
N LYS A 95 -2.63 -14.57 -2.67
CA LYS A 95 -1.31 -14.95 -3.19
C LYS A 95 -0.32 -13.79 -3.04
N GLU A 96 -0.76 -12.58 -3.38
CA GLU A 96 0.06 -11.37 -3.26
C GLU A 96 0.50 -11.11 -1.81
N LEU A 97 -0.35 -11.38 -0.81
CA LEU A 97 0.01 -11.25 0.60
C LEU A 97 1.21 -12.15 0.96
N LYS A 98 1.20 -13.41 0.52
CA LYS A 98 2.29 -14.37 0.76
C LYS A 98 3.55 -14.02 -0.01
N GLU A 99 3.40 -13.45 -1.20
CA GLU A 99 4.52 -12.98 -2.02
C GLU A 99 5.21 -11.79 -1.36
N PHE A 100 4.44 -10.79 -0.92
CA PHE A 100 4.97 -9.63 -0.24
C PHE A 100 5.56 -9.95 1.14
N GLU A 101 4.98 -10.92 1.86
CA GLU A 101 5.55 -11.46 3.10
C GLU A 101 6.97 -11.99 2.86
N LYS A 102 7.18 -12.77 1.78
CA LYS A 102 8.50 -13.27 1.41
C LYS A 102 9.46 -12.15 1.05
N LEU A 103 9.03 -11.19 0.23
CA LEU A 103 9.85 -10.04 -0.18
C LEU A 103 10.31 -9.21 1.01
N THR A 104 9.44 -9.04 2.01
CA THR A 104 9.73 -8.21 3.20
C THR A 104 10.27 -9.00 4.38
N SER A 105 10.45 -10.32 4.26
CA SER A 105 10.78 -11.21 5.38
C SER A 105 9.83 -11.06 6.58
N GLY A 106 8.53 -10.92 6.31
CA GLY A 106 7.48 -10.77 7.33
C GLY A 106 7.49 -9.44 8.08
N LYS A 107 8.21 -8.42 7.61
CA LYS A 107 8.32 -7.11 8.29
C LYS A 107 7.15 -6.16 7.99
N SER A 108 6.36 -6.43 6.95
CA SER A 108 5.17 -5.64 6.61
C SER A 108 4.03 -5.91 7.58
N ILE A 109 3.55 -4.88 8.28
CA ILE A 109 2.45 -4.99 9.26
C ILE A 109 1.28 -4.04 9.01
N GLY A 110 1.41 -3.13 8.04
CA GLY A 110 0.40 -2.16 7.65
C GLY A 110 -0.01 -2.36 6.19
N PHE A 111 -1.27 -2.07 5.87
CA PHE A 111 -1.77 -2.15 4.50
C PHE A 111 -2.47 -0.86 4.08
N ARG A 112 -2.36 -0.50 2.81
CA ARG A 112 -3.21 0.51 2.17
C ARG A 112 -3.63 0.00 0.80
N ALA A 113 -4.91 0.06 0.51
CA ALA A 113 -5.44 -0.34 -0.79
C ALA A 113 -5.15 0.75 -1.84
N PRO A 114 -4.65 0.38 -3.03
CA PRO A 114 -4.59 1.25 -4.19
C PRO A 114 -5.89 2.02 -4.40
N THR A 115 -5.78 3.34 -4.55
CA THR A 115 -6.91 4.26 -4.75
C THR A 115 -8.04 4.04 -3.75
N PHE A 116 -7.66 3.78 -2.49
CA PHE A 116 -8.56 3.61 -1.35
C PHE A 116 -9.71 2.64 -1.66
N SER A 117 -9.41 1.57 -2.41
CA SER A 117 -10.42 0.67 -2.96
C SER A 117 -11.01 -0.30 -1.94
N LEU A 118 -10.62 -0.22 -0.65
CA LEU A 118 -11.23 -1.04 0.40
C LEU A 118 -12.62 -0.50 0.71
N ASN A 119 -13.65 -1.25 0.31
CA ASN A 119 -15.06 -0.92 0.51
C ASN A 119 -15.90 -2.20 0.70
N GLU A 120 -17.23 -2.06 0.80
CA GLU A 120 -18.16 -3.18 1.00
C GLU A 120 -17.94 -4.35 0.02
N LYS A 121 -17.60 -4.07 -1.25
CA LYS A 121 -17.36 -5.11 -2.27
C LYS A 121 -16.04 -5.86 -2.09
N SER A 122 -15.10 -5.26 -1.36
CA SER A 122 -13.77 -5.81 -1.12
C SER A 122 -13.50 -6.09 0.35
N SER A 123 -14.55 -6.16 1.20
CA SER A 123 -14.41 -6.40 2.63
C SER A 123 -13.78 -7.76 2.95
N TRP A 124 -13.84 -8.71 2.01
CA TRP A 124 -13.13 -9.99 2.04
C TRP A 124 -11.62 -9.81 2.27
N ALA A 125 -11.02 -8.71 1.80
CA ALA A 125 -9.58 -8.46 1.93
C ALA A 125 -9.13 -8.37 3.40
N ILE A 126 -10.02 -7.93 4.31
CA ILE A 126 -9.74 -7.87 5.75
C ILE A 126 -9.41 -9.24 6.31
N ASN A 127 -10.15 -10.27 5.90
CA ASN A 127 -9.90 -11.62 6.39
C ASN A 127 -8.50 -12.09 5.98
N GLY A 128 -8.09 -11.80 4.74
CA GLY A 128 -6.76 -12.06 4.23
C GLY A 128 -5.69 -11.32 5.03
N LEU A 129 -5.85 -10.02 5.25
CA LEU A 129 -4.92 -9.19 6.04
C LEU A 129 -4.74 -9.74 7.47
N VAL A 130 -5.84 -10.00 8.18
CA VAL A 130 -5.81 -10.53 9.55
C VAL A 130 -5.13 -11.89 9.61
N SER A 131 -5.42 -12.77 8.65
CA SER A 131 -4.86 -14.13 8.60
C SER A 131 -3.36 -14.14 8.32
N ASN A 132 -2.83 -13.09 7.68
CA ASN A 132 -1.41 -12.89 7.40
C ASN A 132 -0.74 -11.94 8.40
N GLY A 133 -1.38 -11.66 9.56
CA GLY A 133 -0.75 -10.93 10.66
C GLY A 133 -0.65 -9.42 10.49
N TYR A 134 -1.33 -8.82 9.50
CA TYR A 134 -1.40 -7.37 9.38
C TYR A 134 -2.15 -6.78 10.58
N LYS A 135 -1.59 -5.69 11.13
CA LYS A 135 -2.07 -5.06 12.36
C LYS A 135 -3.04 -3.92 12.11
N TYR A 136 -2.94 -3.27 10.95
CA TYR A 136 -3.82 -2.17 10.58
C TYR A 136 -3.94 -2.02 9.07
N ASP A 137 -4.98 -1.28 8.69
CA ASP A 137 -5.28 -0.82 7.35
C ASP A 137 -5.42 0.72 7.37
N SER A 138 -5.05 1.38 6.28
CA SER A 138 -5.13 2.84 6.12
C SER A 138 -5.87 3.24 4.83
N SER A 139 -6.92 2.51 4.45
CA SER A 139 -7.58 2.62 3.14
C SER A 139 -8.99 3.22 3.19
N ILE A 140 -9.63 3.29 4.37
CA ILE A 140 -11.01 3.79 4.47
C ILE A 140 -11.01 5.27 4.80
N MET A 141 -11.67 6.05 3.95
CA MET A 141 -11.74 7.51 4.06
C MET A 141 -13.18 7.94 4.36
N PRO A 142 -13.45 8.63 5.49
CA PRO A 142 -14.80 9.05 5.92
C PRO A 142 -15.30 10.30 5.17
N ALA A 143 -15.13 10.32 3.84
CA ALA A 143 -15.67 11.33 2.94
C ALA A 143 -15.99 10.69 1.58
N LYS A 144 -16.60 11.45 0.65
CA LYS A 144 -16.85 10.99 -0.72
C LYS A 144 -16.02 11.79 -1.71
N THR A 145 -15.29 11.09 -2.59
CA THR A 145 -14.70 11.67 -3.79
C THR A 145 -15.35 11.05 -5.04
N SER A 146 -14.94 11.48 -6.22
CA SER A 146 -15.39 10.89 -7.49
C SER A 146 -14.95 9.43 -7.64
N MET A 147 -13.80 9.04 -7.07
CA MET A 147 -13.21 7.71 -7.27
C MET A 147 -13.45 6.74 -6.09
N TYR A 148 -13.52 7.25 -4.86
CA TYR A 148 -13.55 6.40 -3.66
C TYR A 148 -14.19 7.12 -2.46
N GLY A 149 -14.11 6.49 -1.30
CA GLY A 149 -14.52 7.05 -0.04
C GLY A 149 -15.89 6.57 0.43
N MET A 150 -16.03 6.53 1.76
CA MET A 150 -17.15 5.97 2.49
C MET A 150 -17.66 7.01 3.51
N PRO A 151 -18.64 7.85 3.15
CA PRO A 151 -19.13 8.94 4.02
C PRO A 151 -19.64 8.49 5.39
N THR A 152 -20.05 7.23 5.50
CA THR A 152 -20.56 6.60 6.72
C THR A 152 -19.47 6.02 7.61
N ALA A 153 -18.21 5.99 7.16
CA ALA A 153 -17.10 5.44 7.93
C ALA A 153 -16.80 6.26 9.19
N GLN A 154 -16.18 5.61 10.18
CA GLN A 154 -15.80 6.25 11.43
C GLN A 154 -14.73 7.32 11.19
N LYS A 155 -14.85 8.46 11.88
CA LYS A 155 -13.92 9.60 11.76
C LYS A 155 -12.67 9.47 12.64
N SER A 156 -12.63 8.46 13.49
CA SER A 156 -11.53 8.17 14.41
C SER A 156 -11.06 6.73 14.17
N PRO A 157 -9.81 6.37 14.54
CA PRO A 157 -9.32 5.00 14.42
C PRO A 157 -10.27 3.98 15.05
N TYR A 158 -10.54 2.88 14.33
CA TYR A 158 -11.53 1.88 14.72
C TYR A 158 -11.11 0.49 14.23
N LYS A 159 -11.68 -0.56 14.83
CA LYS A 159 -11.43 -1.93 14.44
C LYS A 159 -12.47 -2.38 13.43
N ILE A 160 -12.01 -2.75 12.24
CA ILE A 160 -12.84 -3.32 11.18
C ILE A 160 -12.76 -4.84 11.14
N THR A 161 -13.85 -5.46 10.72
CA THR A 161 -14.02 -6.85 10.35
C THR A 161 -14.65 -6.89 8.96
N SER A 162 -14.49 -8.01 8.25
CA SER A 162 -15.12 -8.18 6.92
C SER A 162 -16.65 -8.02 6.93
N THR A 163 -17.27 -8.15 8.10
CA THR A 163 -18.72 -8.03 8.33
C THR A 163 -19.19 -6.65 8.79
N ASN A 164 -18.30 -5.69 9.08
CA ASN A 164 -18.65 -4.40 9.66
C ASN A 164 -18.11 -3.18 8.90
N LEU A 165 -17.72 -3.38 7.63
CA LEU A 165 -17.28 -2.30 6.76
C LEU A 165 -18.43 -1.35 6.40
#